data_AF-A0A2M8P7Z5-F1
#
_entry.id   AF-A0A2M8P7Z5-F1
#
_cell.length_a   1.000
_cell.length_b   1.000
_cell.length_c   1.000
_cell.angle_alpha   90.00
_cell.angle_beta   90.00
_cell.angle_gamma   90.00
#
_symmetry.space_group_name_H-M   'P 1'
#
loop_
_entity.id
_entity.type
_entity.pdbx_description
1 polymer ?
#
loop_
_entity_poly.entity_id
_entity_poly.type
_entity_poly.pdbx_seq_one_letter_code
_entity_poly.pdbx_strand_id
1 'polypeptide(L)' 'NRYHSWDYESDTKNHTLSLVRDQIKSIEPTEEDFDPAEFITWDISSSPWYTERDWGEYS' A
#
# COMPACT_ATOMS: atom_id res chain seq x y z
N ASN A 1 -16.48 11.67 -4.81
CA ASN A 1 -15.64 11.54 -6.02
C ASN A 1 -14.36 12.31 -5.84
N ARG A 2 -13.34 11.67 -5.29
CA ARG A 2 -11.97 12.20 -5.16
C ARG A 2 -11.00 11.14 -5.68
N TYR A 3 -9.86 11.57 -6.18
CA TYR A 3 -8.76 10.70 -6.52
C TYR A 3 -7.85 10.59 -5.31
N HIS A 4 -7.44 9.37 -4.99
CA HIS A 4 -6.52 9.09 -3.88
C HIS A 4 -5.19 8.67 -4.46
N SER A 5 -4.17 9.47 -4.19
CA SER A 5 -2.79 9.27 -4.63
C SER A 5 -1.91 9.09 -3.40
N TRP A 6 -0.80 8.38 -3.59
CA TRP A 6 0.21 8.21 -2.56
C TRP A 6 1.46 8.97 -3.00
N ASP A 7 1.92 9.90 -2.16
CA ASP A 7 3.14 10.66 -2.38
C ASP A 7 4.31 9.88 -1.77
N TYR A 8 5.09 9.29 -2.66
CA TYR A 8 6.18 8.38 -2.31
C TYR A 8 7.40 9.12 -1.74
N GLU A 9 7.75 10.28 -2.29
CA GLU A 9 9.01 10.98 -1.97
C GLU A 9 8.88 12.00 -0.82
N SER A 10 7.64 12.33 -0.43
CA SER A 10 7.41 13.29 0.65
C SER A 10 7.68 12.67 2.02
N ASP A 11 8.76 13.12 2.65
CA ASP A 11 9.21 12.75 4.00
C ASP A 11 8.28 13.32 5.13
N THR A 12 7.02 13.62 4.80
CA THR A 12 6.03 14.14 5.76
C THR A 12 5.00 13.07 6.10
N LYS A 13 4.61 13.01 7.38
CA LYS A 13 3.76 11.97 8.00
C LYS A 13 2.49 11.54 7.23
N ASN A 14 2.00 12.33 6.28
CA ASN A 14 0.80 12.03 5.50
C ASN A 14 1.14 11.86 4.02
N HIS A 15 1.44 10.62 3.63
CA HIS A 15 1.66 10.27 2.23
C HIS A 15 0.37 10.21 1.41
N THR A 16 -0.82 10.20 2.04
CA THR A 16 -2.09 10.14 1.31
C THR A 16 -2.50 11.53 0.82
N LEU A 17 -2.59 11.70 -0.49
CA LEU A 17 -3.07 12.90 -1.16
C LEU A 17 -4.46 12.64 -1.74
N SER A 18 -5.44 13.48 -1.40
CA SER A 18 -6.81 13.37 -1.94
C SER A 18 -7.17 14.61 -2.77
N LEU A 19 -7.30 14.42 -4.08
CA LEU A 19 -7.54 15.50 -5.04
C LEU A 19 -8.96 15.47 -5.59
N VAL A 20 -9.53 16.65 -5.81
CA VAL A 20 -10.73 16.78 -6.66
C VAL A 20 -10.34 16.81 -8.12
N ARG A 21 -11.28 16.46 -9.01
CA ARG A 21 -11.02 16.40 -10.46
C ARG A 21 -10.45 17.70 -11.02
N ASP A 22 -10.96 18.85 -10.57
CA ASP A 22 -10.54 20.17 -11.07
C ASP A 22 -9.11 20.57 -10.66
N GLN A 23 -8.52 19.86 -9.68
CA GLN A 23 -7.12 20.06 -9.28
C GLN A 23 -6.15 19.23 -10.13
N ILE A 24 -6.65 18.28 -10.92
CA ILE A 24 -5.84 17.40 -11.76
C ILE A 24 -5.70 18.05 -13.14
N LYS A 25 -4.46 18.40 -13.52
CA LYS A 25 -4.16 18.95 -14.84
C LYS A 25 -4.03 17.87 -15.90
N SER A 26 -3.34 16.77 -15.59
CA SER A 26 -3.14 15.61 -16.46
C SER A 26 -2.81 14.36 -15.63
N ILE A 27 -3.12 13.18 -16.17
CA ILE A 27 -2.68 11.86 -15.68
C ILE A 27 -2.27 11.06 -16.91
N GLU A 28 -1.03 10.63 -16.96
CA GLU A 28 -0.46 9.88 -18.08
C GLU A 28 0.26 8.65 -17.52
N PRO A 29 0.12 7.47 -18.14
CA PRO A 29 0.91 6.31 -17.76
C PRO A 29 2.37 6.54 -18.10
N THR A 30 3.27 6.18 -17.19
CA THR A 30 4.71 6.19 -17.43
C THR A 30 5.17 4.81 -17.93
N GLU A 31 6.38 4.73 -18.47
CA GLU A 31 7.06 3.46 -18.79
C GLU A 31 7.74 2.85 -17.56
N GLU A 32 7.57 3.45 -16.38
CA GLU A 32 8.14 2.96 -15.13
C GLU A 32 7.31 1.80 -14.58
N ASP A 33 7.99 0.71 -14.23
CA ASP A 33 7.40 -0.42 -13.54
C ASP A 33 7.49 -0.22 -12.02
N PHE A 34 6.38 -0.47 -11.32
CA PHE A 34 6.33 -0.47 -9.86
C PHE A 34 6.51 -1.89 -9.32
N ASP A 35 7.62 -2.15 -8.62
CA ASP A 35 7.84 -3.42 -7.90
C ASP A 35 7.49 -3.28 -6.41
N PRO A 36 6.37 -3.86 -5.94
CA PRO A 36 5.99 -3.81 -4.54
C PRO A 36 7.00 -4.50 -3.60
N ALA A 37 7.89 -5.36 -4.09
CA ALA A 37 8.92 -6.01 -3.29
C ALA A 37 9.98 -5.02 -2.77
N GLU A 38 10.16 -3.86 -3.42
CA GLU A 38 11.04 -2.80 -2.92
C GLU A 38 10.52 -2.14 -1.63
N PHE A 39 9.21 -2.25 -1.36
CA PHE A 39 8.53 -1.64 -0.22
C PHE A 39 8.20 -2.62 0.89
N ILE A 40 7.78 -3.82 0.50
CA ILE A 40 7.27 -4.83 1.42
C ILE A 40 8.45 -5.63 1.97
N THR A 41 9.07 -5.06 3.01
CA THR A 41 10.07 -5.75 3.85
C THR A 41 9.40 -6.46 5.02
N TRP A 42 8.16 -6.95 4.86
CA TRP A 42 7.47 -7.63 5.94
C TRP A 42 8.28 -8.85 6.38
N ASP A 43 8.95 -8.70 7.51
CA ASP A 43 9.38 -9.84 8.30
C ASP A 43 8.13 -10.50 8.87
N ILE A 44 7.58 -11.45 8.09
CA ILE A 44 6.45 -12.28 8.45
C ILE A 44 6.75 -13.16 9.68
N SER A 45 7.99 -13.21 10.18
CA SER A 45 8.28 -13.82 11.48
C SER A 45 7.63 -13.06 12.64
N SER A 46 7.45 -11.74 12.50
CA SER A 46 6.88 -10.87 13.53
C SER A 46 5.36 -10.66 13.40
N SER A 47 4.80 -10.81 12.20
CA SER A 47 3.36 -10.68 11.93
C SER A 47 2.93 -11.63 10.79
N PRO A 48 2.83 -12.93 11.07
CA PRO A 48 2.46 -13.92 10.06
C PRO A 48 1.00 -13.75 9.66
N TRP A 49 0.75 -13.73 8.35
CA TRP A 49 -0.61 -13.66 7.77
C TRP A 49 -1.43 -14.94 7.93
N TYR A 50 -0.76 -15.99 8.41
CA TYR A 50 -1.34 -17.27 8.72
C TYR A 50 -0.97 -17.63 10.16
N THR A 51 -1.98 -17.84 10.99
CA THR A 51 -1.81 -18.46 12.30
C THR A 51 -2.27 -19.90 12.19
N GLU A 52 -1.39 -20.85 12.47
CA GLU A 52 -1.76 -22.26 12.53
C GLU A 52 -2.84 -22.45 13.59
N ARG A 53 -3.95 -23.08 13.21
CA ARG A 53 -5.09 -23.31 14.10
C ARG A 53 -5.01 -24.72 14.64
N ASP A 54 -4.73 -24.84 15.93
CA ASP A 54 -4.86 -26.09 16.66
C ASP A 54 -6.36 -26.31 16.98
N TRP A 55 -6.94 -27.35 16.38
CA TRP A 55 -8.33 -27.72 16.59
C TRP A 55 -8.53 -28.55 17.88
N GLY A 56 -7.44 -28.95 18.55
CA GLY A 56 -7.49 -29.79 19.75
C GLY A 56 -8.07 -31.19 19.48
N GLU A 57 -7.97 -32.07 20.47
CA GLU A 57 -8.42 -33.47 20.38
C GLU A 57 -9.95 -33.63 20.26
N TYR A 58 -10.72 -32.56 20.45
CA TYR A 58 -12.19 -32.60 20.59
C TYR A 58 -12.97 -31.70 19.62
N SER A 59 -12.35 -31.20 18.54
CA SER A 59 -13.09 -30.59 17.42
C SER A 59 -13.54 -31.61 16.39
#